data_AF-A0A8S0FZQ5-F1
#
_entry.id   AF-A0A8S0FZQ5-F1
#
_cell.length_a   1.000
_cell.length_b   1.000
_cell.length_c   1.000
_cell.angle_alpha   90.00
_cell.angle_beta   90.00
_cell.angle_gamma   90.00
#
_symmetry.space_group_name_H-M   'P 1'
#
loop_
_entity.id
_entity.type
_entity.pdbx_description
1 polymer ?
#
loop_
_entity_poly.entity_id
_entity_poly.type
_entity_poly.pdbx_seq_one_letter_code
_entity_poly.pdbx_strand_id
1 'polypeptide(L)'
;MLEEYLRSSPYVMDQLKEAKIDPLDLHRAIVALSEKMKAVDDNASKKKDESALYTSWTLSFTAPTSEEAQKVLAGYIDYISALVVKESIENVRNKLEIKTQFEKEKLAQDRIKTKNQLDANIQRLNYSLDIANAAGIKKPVYSNGQAVKDDPDFSISLGADGIERLQCQT
;
A
#
# COMPACT_ATOMS: atom_id res chain seq x y z
N MET A 1 -12.37 11.96 -20.51
CA MET A 1 -11.48 12.96 -19.88
C MET A 1 -11.47 14.30 -20.62
N LEU A 2 -11.00 14.38 -21.89
CA LEU A 2 -11.00 15.67 -22.61
C LEU A 2 -12.40 16.24 -22.85
N GLU A 3 -13.34 15.44 -23.34
CA GLU A 3 -14.73 15.89 -23.53
C GLU A 3 -15.40 16.31 -22.20
N GLU A 4 -15.03 15.65 -21.10
CA GLU A 4 -15.56 15.95 -19.77
C GLU A 4 -15.02 17.29 -19.24
N TYR A 5 -13.74 17.58 -19.49
CA TYR A 5 -13.18 18.90 -19.27
C TYR A 5 -13.86 19.96 -20.14
N LEU A 6 -14.01 19.71 -21.45
CA LEU A 6 -14.64 20.68 -22.36
C LEU A 6 -16.11 20.96 -21.99
N ARG A 7 -16.84 19.98 -21.46
CA ARG A 7 -18.22 20.14 -20.94
C ARG A 7 -18.30 20.86 -19.59
N SER A 8 -17.26 20.77 -18.77
CA SER A 8 -17.24 21.35 -17.42
C SER A 8 -16.51 22.69 -17.33
N SER A 9 -15.72 23.04 -18.35
CA SER A 9 -14.98 24.30 -18.41
C SER A 9 -15.93 25.48 -18.64
N PRO A 10 -16.03 26.44 -17.69
CA PRO A 10 -16.88 27.62 -17.85
C PRO A 10 -16.50 28.44 -19.09
N TYR A 11 -15.20 28.55 -19.36
CA TYR A 11 -14.67 29.32 -20.49
C TYR A 11 -15.13 28.75 -21.84
N VAL A 12 -15.06 27.43 -22.02
CA VAL A 12 -15.49 26.77 -23.26
C VAL A 12 -17.02 26.81 -23.39
N MET A 13 -17.72 26.62 -22.27
CA MET A 13 -19.19 26.62 -22.27
C MET A 13 -19.77 28.02 -22.52
N ASP A 14 -19.10 29.10 -22.10
CA ASP A 14 -19.59 30.45 -22.34
C ASP A 14 -19.40 30.87 -23.81
N GLN A 15 -18.29 30.48 -24.46
CA GLN A 15 -18.12 30.65 -25.91
C GLN A 15 -19.16 29.87 -26.73
N LEU A 16 -19.64 28.73 -26.23
CA LEU A 16 -20.66 27.91 -26.89
C LEU A 16 -22.10 28.40 -26.60
N LYS A 17 -22.34 29.05 -25.46
CA LYS A 17 -23.65 29.62 -25.10
C LYS A 17 -23.99 30.89 -25.89
N GLU A 18 -23.00 31.71 -26.22
CA GLU A 18 -23.21 32.91 -27.07
C GLU A 18 -23.83 32.56 -28.42
N ALA A 19 -23.67 31.30 -28.87
CA ALA A 19 -24.16 30.80 -30.15
C ALA A 19 -25.56 30.14 -30.13
N LYS A 20 -26.33 30.15 -29.02
CA LYS A 20 -27.67 29.51 -28.91
C LYS A 20 -27.72 28.10 -29.54
N ILE A 21 -26.87 27.20 -29.05
CA ILE A 21 -26.65 25.88 -29.66
C ILE A 21 -27.58 24.83 -29.04
N ASP A 22 -28.22 24.00 -29.88
CA ASP A 22 -29.01 22.81 -29.50
C ASP A 22 -28.14 21.75 -28.80
N PRO A 23 -28.63 20.92 -27.86
CA PRO A 23 -27.79 19.95 -27.15
C PRO A 23 -27.04 18.96 -28.06
N LEU A 24 -27.59 18.64 -29.24
CA LEU A 24 -26.95 17.78 -30.22
C LEU A 24 -25.78 18.48 -30.92
N ASP A 25 -25.96 19.75 -31.25
CA ASP A 25 -24.91 20.59 -31.86
C ASP A 25 -23.81 20.93 -30.86
N LEU A 26 -24.14 21.05 -29.57
CA LEU A 26 -23.17 21.18 -28.48
C LEU A 26 -22.27 19.94 -28.42
N HIS A 27 -22.86 18.74 -28.49
CA HIS A 27 -22.06 17.51 -28.50
C HIS A 27 -21.13 17.46 -29.71
N ARG A 28 -21.63 17.79 -30.92
CA ARG A 28 -20.81 17.85 -32.14
C ARG A 28 -19.68 18.86 -32.04
N ALA A 29 -19.94 20.04 -31.47
CA ALA A 29 -18.93 21.06 -31.26
C ALA A 29 -17.83 20.59 -30.29
N ILE A 30 -18.21 19.89 -29.22
CA ILE A 30 -17.25 19.34 -28.24
C ILE A 30 -16.40 18.23 -28.85
N VAL A 31 -16.99 17.34 -29.66
CA VAL A 31 -16.22 16.32 -30.39
C VAL A 31 -15.25 16.97 -31.36
N ALA A 32 -15.70 17.94 -32.16
CA ALA A 32 -14.84 18.67 -33.09
C ALA A 32 -13.72 19.47 -32.37
N LEU A 33 -13.99 20.00 -31.17
CA LEU A 33 -12.96 20.63 -30.33
C LEU A 33 -11.97 19.60 -29.79
N SER A 34 -12.44 18.42 -29.41
CA SER A 34 -11.57 17.36 -28.89
C SER A 34 -10.55 16.87 -29.92
N GLU A 35 -10.93 16.82 -31.20
CA GLU A 35 -10.04 16.46 -32.32
C GLU A 35 -8.89 17.45 -32.52
N LYS A 36 -9.05 18.69 -32.05
CA LYS A 36 -8.01 19.73 -32.16
C LYS A 36 -6.95 19.63 -31.07
N MET A 37 -7.14 18.77 -30.06
CA MET A 37 -6.14 18.48 -29.04
C MET A 37 -5.25 17.32 -29.50
N LYS A 38 -3.93 17.51 -29.46
CA LYS A 38 -2.95 16.48 -29.85
C LYS A 38 -1.87 16.36 -28.80
N ALA A 39 -1.46 15.11 -28.54
CA ALA A 39 -0.29 14.76 -27.75
C ALA A 39 0.60 13.86 -28.60
N VAL A 40 1.85 14.27 -28.82
CA VAL A 40 2.81 13.56 -29.67
C VAL A 40 4.07 13.27 -28.86
N ASP A 41 4.53 12.03 -28.88
CA ASP A 41 5.83 11.65 -28.32
C ASP A 41 6.95 12.14 -29.24
N ASP A 42 7.82 13.01 -28.73
CA ASP A 42 8.88 13.64 -29.51
C ASP A 42 10.01 12.66 -29.86
N ASN A 43 10.06 11.52 -29.17
CA ASN A 43 11.09 10.52 -29.32
C ASN A 43 10.64 9.34 -30.19
N ALA A 44 9.34 9.20 -30.43
CA ALA A 44 8.79 8.12 -31.26
C ALA A 44 9.23 8.20 -32.74
N SER A 45 9.59 9.39 -33.23
CA SER A 45 9.97 9.63 -34.63
C SER A 45 11.50 9.70 -34.85
N LYS A 46 12.31 9.58 -33.80
CA LYS A 46 13.78 9.61 -33.90
C LYS A 46 14.34 8.23 -34.27
N LYS A 47 15.37 8.19 -35.12
CA LYS A 47 16.05 6.95 -35.49
C LYS A 47 16.69 6.33 -34.22
N LYS A 48 16.57 5.00 -34.07
CA LYS A 48 17.02 4.21 -32.91
C LYS A 48 18.48 4.43 -32.44
N ASP A 49 19.32 5.06 -33.24
CA ASP A 49 20.73 5.34 -32.92
C ASP A 49 20.94 6.59 -32.03
N GLU A 50 19.94 7.46 -31.91
CA GLU A 50 19.97 8.61 -31.01
C GLU A 50 18.89 8.45 -29.94
N SER A 51 19.19 7.70 -28.87
CA SER A 51 18.32 7.68 -27.70
C SER A 51 18.23 9.09 -27.12
N ALA A 52 17.04 9.67 -27.08
CA ALA A 52 16.85 10.97 -26.46
C ALA A 52 17.25 10.95 -24.97
N LEU A 53 17.86 12.04 -24.51
CA LEU A 53 18.33 12.17 -23.11
C LEU A 53 17.20 12.13 -22.08
N TYR A 54 15.98 12.47 -22.48
CA TYR A 54 14.79 12.44 -21.65
C TYR A 54 13.54 12.17 -22.49
N THR A 55 12.50 11.65 -21.84
CA THR A 55 11.17 11.52 -22.45
C THR A 55 10.51 12.88 -22.53
N SER A 56 10.03 13.28 -23.70
CA SER A 56 9.27 14.52 -23.88
C SER A 56 8.09 14.30 -24.82
N TRP A 57 7.04 15.07 -24.56
CA TRP A 57 5.79 15.02 -25.30
C TRP A 57 5.39 16.44 -25.66
N THR A 58 5.07 16.66 -26.94
CA THR A 58 4.48 17.91 -27.42
C THR A 58 2.96 17.83 -27.28
N LEU A 59 2.41 18.70 -26.43
CA LEU A 59 0.98 18.94 -26.29
C LEU A 59 0.58 20.17 -27.12
N SER A 60 -0.46 20.07 -27.94
CA SER A 60 -0.92 21.17 -28.78
C SER A 60 -2.44 21.21 -28.90
N PHE A 61 -2.99 22.42 -29.01
CA PHE A 61 -4.41 22.67 -29.23
C PHE A 61 -4.60 23.76 -30.27
N THR A 62 -5.47 23.53 -31.25
CA THR A 62 -5.77 24.50 -32.32
C THR A 62 -7.09 25.20 -32.05
N ALA A 63 -7.10 26.53 -32.00
CA ALA A 63 -8.31 27.35 -31.86
C ALA A 63 -8.32 28.52 -32.87
N PRO A 64 -9.46 29.20 -33.08
CA PRO A 64 -9.54 30.35 -33.98
C PRO A 64 -8.67 31.54 -33.55
N THR A 65 -8.43 31.70 -32.24
CA THR A 65 -7.56 32.75 -31.69
C THR A 65 -6.41 32.14 -30.87
N SER A 66 -5.27 32.82 -30.85
CA SER A 66 -4.09 32.38 -30.07
C SER A 66 -4.37 32.37 -28.56
N GLU A 67 -5.13 33.35 -28.08
CA GLU A 67 -5.50 33.46 -26.66
C GLU A 67 -6.39 32.29 -26.22
N GLU A 68 -7.40 31.93 -27.02
CA GLU A 68 -8.27 30.77 -26.76
C GLU A 68 -7.46 29.47 -26.80
N ALA A 69 -6.57 29.32 -27.78
CA ALA A 69 -5.72 28.14 -27.89
C ALA A 69 -4.87 27.94 -26.63
N GLN A 70 -4.25 29.02 -26.14
CA GLN A 70 -3.43 29.00 -24.94
C GLN A 70 -4.26 28.72 -23.68
N LYS A 71 -5.38 29.42 -23.49
CA LYS A 71 -6.23 29.27 -22.29
C LYS A 71 -6.80 27.86 -22.17
N VAL A 72 -7.32 27.31 -23.27
CA VAL A 72 -7.94 25.97 -23.26
C VAL A 72 -6.89 24.88 -23.02
N LEU A 73 -5.71 24.99 -23.65
CA LEU A 73 -4.62 24.04 -23.45
C LEU A 73 -4.09 24.07 -22.00
N ALA A 74 -3.82 25.27 -21.47
CA ALA A 74 -3.35 25.42 -20.09
C ALA A 74 -4.37 24.87 -19.08
N GLY A 75 -5.65 25.23 -19.23
CA GLY A 75 -6.69 24.73 -18.34
C GLY A 75 -6.89 23.20 -18.43
N TYR A 76 -6.68 22.61 -19.60
CA TYR A 76 -6.73 21.15 -19.74
C TYR A 76 -5.57 20.46 -19.03
N ILE A 77 -4.36 21.02 -19.12
CA ILE A 77 -3.19 20.52 -18.40
C ILE A 77 -3.44 20.58 -16.88
N ASP A 78 -3.99 21.69 -16.39
CA ASP A 78 -4.31 21.85 -14.98
C ASP A 78 -5.39 20.87 -14.52
N TYR A 79 -6.43 20.66 -15.33
CA TYR A 79 -7.51 19.71 -15.03
C TYR A 79 -6.98 18.28 -14.91
N ILE A 80 -6.19 17.82 -15.89
CA ILE A 80 -5.59 16.49 -15.86
C ILE A 80 -4.62 16.36 -14.68
N SER A 81 -3.83 17.40 -14.40
CA SER A 81 -2.90 17.40 -13.27
C SER A 81 -3.63 17.25 -11.94
N ALA A 82 -4.72 17.98 -11.74
CA ALA A 82 -5.56 17.87 -10.54
C ALA A 82 -6.19 16.48 -10.39
N LEU A 83 -6.61 15.87 -11.51
CA LEU A 83 -7.19 14.54 -11.53
C LEU A 83 -6.16 13.47 -11.17
N VAL A 84 -4.96 13.54 -11.76
CA VAL A 84 -3.85 12.62 -11.45
C VAL A 84 -3.41 12.76 -10.00
N VAL A 85 -3.34 13.98 -9.46
CA VAL A 85 -3.03 14.21 -8.04
C VAL A 85 -4.10 13.58 -7.14
N LYS A 86 -5.37 13.79 -7.45
CA LYS A 86 -6.49 13.19 -6.69
C LYS A 86 -6.40 11.67 -6.69
N GLU A 87 -6.27 11.06 -7.86
CA GLU A 87 -6.18 9.60 -8.02
C GLU A 87 -4.93 9.04 -7.34
N SER A 88 -3.79 9.74 -7.44
CA SER A 88 -2.55 9.32 -6.79
C SER A 88 -2.67 9.31 -5.27
N ILE A 89 -3.26 10.35 -4.68
CA ILE A 89 -3.50 10.42 -3.24
C ILE A 89 -4.47 9.32 -2.80
N GLU A 90 -5.52 9.07 -3.57
CA GLU A 90 -6.48 8.00 -3.30
C GLU A 90 -5.81 6.62 -3.33
N ASN A 91 -4.98 6.36 -4.34
CA ASN A 91 -4.19 5.13 -4.43
C ASN A 91 -3.23 4.96 -3.25
N VAL A 92 -2.59 6.05 -2.78
CA VAL A 92 -1.73 6.00 -1.59
C VAL A 92 -2.55 5.67 -0.33
N ARG A 93 -3.73 6.27 -0.16
CA ARG A 93 -4.62 5.97 0.97
C ARG A 93 -5.09 4.52 0.96
N ASN A 94 -5.51 4.01 -0.21
CA ASN A 94 -5.94 2.62 -0.35
C ASN A 94 -4.80 1.64 -0.02
N LYS A 95 -3.57 1.92 -0.50
CA LYS A 95 -2.39 1.11 -0.14
C LYS A 95 -2.09 1.16 1.35
N LEU A 96 -2.23 2.32 1.98
CA LEU A 96 -2.03 2.48 3.42
C LEU A 96 -3.07 1.68 4.21
N GLU A 97 -4.33 1.75 3.80
CA GLU A 97 -5.43 1.02 4.43
C GLU A 97 -5.21 -0.49 4.37
N ILE A 98 -4.91 -1.03 3.17
CA ILE A 98 -4.60 -2.46 2.99
C ILE A 98 -3.43 -2.89 3.87
N LYS A 99 -2.34 -2.10 3.88
CA LYS A 99 -1.16 -2.43 4.71
C LYS A 99 -1.48 -2.40 6.20
N THR A 100 -2.28 -1.41 6.64
CA THR A 100 -2.71 -1.30 8.03
C THR A 100 -3.54 -2.50 8.45
N GLN A 101 -4.49 -2.91 7.61
CA GLN A 101 -5.32 -4.08 7.88
C GLN A 101 -4.50 -5.36 7.93
N PHE A 102 -3.58 -5.54 6.97
CA PHE A 102 -2.66 -6.68 6.94
C PHE A 102 -1.82 -6.78 8.21
N GLU A 103 -1.17 -5.69 8.64
CA GLU A 103 -0.34 -5.70 9.86
C GLU A 103 -1.17 -5.95 11.12
N LYS A 104 -2.42 -5.44 11.17
CA LYS A 104 -3.34 -5.69 12.28
C LYS A 104 -3.73 -7.17 12.37
N GLU A 105 -4.08 -7.79 11.25
CA GLU A 105 -4.41 -9.22 11.19
C GLU A 105 -3.20 -10.09 11.50
N LYS A 106 -2.03 -9.74 10.97
CA LYS A 106 -0.77 -10.41 11.27
C LYS A 106 -0.44 -10.34 12.76
N LEU A 107 -0.54 -9.16 13.38
CA LEU A 107 -0.31 -9.02 14.81
C LEU A 107 -1.30 -9.85 15.64
N ALA A 108 -2.57 -9.91 15.24
CA ALA A 108 -3.56 -10.76 15.90
C ALA A 108 -3.19 -12.25 15.78
N GLN A 109 -2.74 -12.68 14.59
CA GLN A 109 -2.28 -14.05 14.37
C GLN A 109 -1.02 -14.36 15.20
N ASP A 110 -0.06 -13.45 15.26
CA ASP A 110 1.18 -13.62 16.01
C ASP A 110 0.90 -13.71 17.52
N ARG A 111 -0.03 -12.91 18.04
CA ARG A 111 -0.50 -13.05 19.43
C ARG A 111 -1.06 -14.44 19.72
N ILE A 112 -1.86 -15.00 18.81
CA ILE A 112 -2.40 -16.37 18.96
C ILE A 112 -1.27 -17.39 18.95
N LYS A 113 -0.31 -17.27 18.02
CA LYS A 113 0.85 -18.17 17.96
C LYS A 113 1.69 -18.11 19.24
N THR A 114 2.00 -16.90 19.72
CA THR A 114 2.76 -16.72 20.97
C THR A 114 2.00 -17.30 22.16
N LYS A 115 0.68 -17.09 22.24
CA LYS A 115 -0.15 -17.70 23.28
C LYS A 115 -0.12 -19.23 23.21
N ASN A 116 -0.32 -19.81 22.02
CA ASN A 116 -0.27 -21.26 21.85
C ASN A 116 1.10 -21.84 22.21
N GLN A 117 2.19 -21.13 21.88
CA GLN A 117 3.53 -21.52 22.29
C GLN A 117 3.71 -21.44 23.80
N LEU A 118 3.19 -20.39 24.44
CA LEU A 118 3.20 -20.26 25.89
C LEU A 118 2.41 -21.40 26.55
N ASP A 119 1.21 -21.70 26.05
CA ASP A 119 0.36 -22.79 26.57
C ASP A 119 1.09 -24.14 26.44
N ALA A 120 1.75 -24.41 25.31
CA ALA A 120 2.57 -25.60 25.11
C ALA A 120 3.77 -25.65 26.07
N ASN A 121 4.44 -24.51 26.30
CA ASN A 121 5.55 -24.42 27.25
C ASN A 121 5.08 -24.66 28.69
N ILE A 122 3.91 -24.17 29.08
CA ILE A 122 3.31 -24.44 30.40
C ILE A 122 3.06 -25.94 30.58
N GLN A 123 2.46 -26.60 29.58
CA GLN A 123 2.26 -28.06 29.62
C GLN A 123 3.59 -28.80 29.76
N ARG A 124 4.60 -28.40 28.99
CA ARG A 124 5.95 -28.96 29.06
C ARG A 124 6.60 -28.78 30.43
N LEU A 125 6.45 -27.60 31.04
CA LEU A 125 6.92 -27.33 32.41
C LEU A 125 6.20 -28.18 33.46
N ASN A 126 4.89 -28.44 33.29
CA ASN A 126 4.15 -29.34 34.19
C ASN A 126 4.74 -30.75 34.15
N TYR A 127 4.99 -31.30 32.95
CA TYR A 127 5.64 -32.60 32.82
C TYR A 127 7.05 -32.61 33.41
N SER A 128 7.85 -31.57 33.17
CA SER A 128 9.16 -31.41 33.82
C SER A 128 9.07 -31.42 35.36
N LEU A 129 8.07 -30.74 35.93
CA LEU A 129 7.85 -30.70 37.38
C LEU A 129 7.51 -32.08 37.94
N ASP A 130 6.61 -32.82 37.28
CA ASP A 130 6.22 -34.17 37.66
C ASP A 130 7.42 -35.13 37.64
N ILE A 131 8.24 -35.06 36.57
CA ILE A 131 9.46 -35.87 36.44
C ILE A 131 10.49 -35.50 37.51
N ALA A 132 10.72 -34.21 37.76
CA ALA A 132 11.65 -33.74 38.79
C ALA A 132 11.22 -34.22 40.19
N ASN A 133 9.92 -34.16 40.50
CA ASN A 133 9.35 -34.67 41.74
C ASN A 133 9.51 -36.18 41.87
N ALA A 134 9.21 -36.94 40.81
CA ALA A 134 9.36 -38.40 40.79
C ALA A 134 10.83 -38.85 40.93
N ALA A 135 11.76 -38.10 40.33
CA ALA A 135 13.20 -38.33 40.44
C ALA A 135 13.80 -37.84 41.77
N GLY A 136 13.02 -37.15 42.61
CA GLY A 136 13.46 -36.60 43.90
C GLY A 136 14.35 -35.36 43.79
N ILE A 137 14.36 -34.69 42.64
CA ILE A 137 15.20 -33.51 42.37
C ILE A 137 14.45 -32.24 42.74
N LYS A 138 14.59 -31.80 44.00
CA LYS A 138 13.90 -30.61 44.53
C LYS A 138 14.65 -29.29 44.29
N LYS A 139 15.98 -29.32 44.41
CA LYS A 139 16.85 -28.15 44.27
C LYS A 139 17.62 -28.21 42.94
N PRO A 140 18.13 -27.07 42.44
CA PRO A 140 18.94 -27.06 41.23
C PRO A 140 20.14 -28.00 41.35
N VAL A 141 20.37 -28.80 40.32
CA VAL A 141 21.47 -29.74 40.29
C VAL A 141 22.69 -29.04 39.73
N TYR A 142 23.60 -28.64 40.61
CA TYR A 142 24.91 -28.12 40.22
C TYR A 142 25.85 -29.30 39.96
N SER A 143 26.57 -29.26 38.84
CA SER A 143 27.47 -30.30 38.35
C SER A 143 28.68 -30.53 39.28
N ASN A 144 28.45 -31.11 40.45
CA ASN A 144 29.46 -31.56 41.42
C ASN A 144 29.25 -33.04 41.75
N GLY A 145 29.06 -33.90 40.74
CA GLY A 145 29.08 -35.37 40.87
C GLY A 145 27.73 -36.09 40.79
N GLN A 146 26.59 -35.38 40.72
CA GLN A 146 25.29 -35.95 40.35
C GLN A 146 24.97 -35.55 38.91
N ALA A 147 25.42 -36.34 37.93
CA ALA A 147 25.12 -36.10 36.52
C ALA A 147 23.68 -36.54 36.23
N VAL A 148 22.71 -35.66 36.52
CA VAL A 148 21.36 -35.83 36.01
C VAL A 148 21.42 -35.50 34.52
N LYS A 149 21.12 -36.49 33.68
CA LYS A 149 21.08 -36.32 32.23
C LYS A 149 19.82 -35.53 31.90
N ASP A 150 19.98 -34.23 31.66
CA ASP A 150 18.86 -33.34 31.37
C ASP A 150 18.23 -33.74 30.04
N ASP A 151 16.93 -33.99 30.04
CA ASP A 151 16.21 -34.39 28.84
C ASP A 151 15.98 -33.15 27.97
N PRO A 152 16.30 -33.19 26.67
CA PRO A 152 16.15 -32.04 25.80
C PRO A 152 14.69 -31.64 25.60
N ASP A 153 13.75 -32.55 25.88
CA ASP A 153 12.31 -32.35 25.82
C ASP A 153 11.72 -31.98 27.19
N PHE A 154 12.29 -32.39 28.32
CA PHE A 154 11.81 -32.03 29.67
C PHE A 154 12.96 -31.73 30.63
N SER A 155 13.40 -30.47 30.66
CA SER A 155 14.48 -30.07 31.55
C SER A 155 14.03 -30.11 33.01
N ILE A 156 14.84 -30.76 33.87
CA ILE A 156 14.60 -30.94 35.31
C ILE A 156 15.75 -30.38 36.17
N SER A 157 16.79 -29.87 35.52
CA SER A 157 18.04 -29.39 36.16
C SER A 157 17.83 -28.23 37.14
N LEU A 158 16.77 -27.43 36.95
CA LEU A 158 16.39 -26.34 37.85
C LEU A 158 15.78 -26.83 39.18
N GLY A 159 15.34 -28.10 39.23
CA GLY A 159 14.65 -28.70 40.37
C GLY A 159 13.19 -28.25 40.51
N ALA A 160 12.38 -29.07 41.20
CA ALA A 160 10.94 -28.84 41.36
C ALA A 160 10.63 -27.45 41.94
N ASP A 161 11.34 -27.02 42.98
CA ASP A 161 11.12 -25.73 43.65
C ASP A 161 11.37 -24.53 42.71
N GLY A 162 12.27 -24.68 41.74
CA GLY A 162 12.60 -23.64 40.75
C GLY A 162 11.63 -23.62 39.57
N ILE A 163 11.19 -24.80 39.11
CA ILE A 163 10.21 -24.94 38.02
C ILE A 163 8.83 -24.43 38.47
N GLU A 164 8.41 -24.75 39.70
CA GLU A 164 7.14 -24.28 40.28
C GLU A 164 7.09 -22.74 40.37
N ARG A 165 8.21 -22.10 40.71
CA ARG A 165 8.32 -20.63 40.72
C ARG A 165 8.22 -20.00 39.33
N LEU A 166 8.76 -20.65 38.30
CA LEU A 166 8.63 -20.17 36.92
C LEU A 166 7.18 -20.24 36.44
N GLN A 167 6.42 -21.26 36.85
CA GLN A 167 5.00 -21.37 36.52
C GLN A 167 4.17 -20.24 37.13
N CYS A 168 4.43 -19.84 38.39
CA CYS A 168 3.71 -18.73 39.03
C CYS A 168 4.01 -17.34 38.47
N GLN A 169 5.05 -17.18 37.63
CA GLN A 169 5.44 -15.89 37.05
C GLN A 169 4.93 -15.67 35.61
N THR A 170 4.48 -16.73 34.94
CA THR A 170 3.85 -16.72 33.61
C THR A 170 2.34 -16.68 33.68
#